data_AF-A0A6G9QQ30-F1
#
_entry.id   AF-A0A6G9QQ30-F1
#
_cell.length_a   1.000
_cell.length_b   1.000
_cell.length_c   1.000
_cell.angle_alpha   90.00
_cell.angle_beta   90.00
_cell.angle_gamma   90.00
#
_symmetry.space_group_name_H-M   'P 1'
#
loop_
_entity.id
_entity.type
_entity.pdbx_description
1 polymer ?
#
loop_
_entity_poly.entity_id
_entity_poly.type
_entity_poly.pdbx_seq_one_letter_code
_entity_poly.pdbx_strand_id
1 'polypeptide(L)'
;MNYIDELLAGCNDKSIHSDRVIRWANRYLSLSNDRSIYAFCDWFIAEILPKVTVKSANNYKRSLLLHITDQNLINYIHVNASDIAHKQKDKSKKKSKSICWDQFLAVEEELTHAQNSHFFISDWLRSSILTGLRPKEWCDAGIFHDLKGRLVLKTRNTIKAATTHDGEEYELASHRIIPLMNYDVADIECIKRHLAYIKISLLEGTYEQCYKIARQRLYYVSKKLFPNEPPINLYTGRHQFSANLKKSGVSSESIALLMGHNDITTARHAYGAKRHGEMDVIDIESTEETIKLFQELFAD
;
A
#
# COMPACT_ATOMS: atom_id res chain seq x y z
N MET A 1 23.62 16.18 18.92
CA MET A 1 23.59 14.80 19.43
C MET A 1 24.98 14.23 19.25
N ASN A 2 25.70 13.89 20.33
CA ASN A 2 27.12 13.50 20.23
C ASN A 2 27.37 12.01 20.50
N TYR A 3 26.44 11.34 21.17
CA TYR A 3 26.56 9.94 21.58
C TYR A 3 25.41 9.08 21.05
N ILE A 4 25.70 7.80 20.79
CA ILE A 4 24.72 6.80 20.36
C ILE A 4 23.62 6.58 21.40
N ASP A 5 23.92 6.77 22.69
CA ASP A 5 22.96 6.63 23.78
C ASP A 5 21.78 7.63 23.65
N GLU A 6 22.01 8.81 23.06
CA GLU A 6 20.97 9.81 22.79
C GLU A 6 20.05 9.36 21.62
N LEU A 7 20.59 8.66 20.61
CA LEU A 7 19.81 8.03 19.53
C LEU A 7 18.90 6.92 20.08
N LEU A 8 19.38 6.15 21.05
CA LEU A 8 18.61 5.06 21.69
C LEU A 8 17.49 5.60 22.59
N ALA A 9 17.70 6.76 23.21
CA ALA A 9 16.72 7.40 24.10
C ALA A 9 15.62 8.18 23.36
N GLY A 10 15.89 8.69 22.16
CA GLY A 10 15.02 9.61 21.42
C GLY A 10 13.89 8.99 20.57
N CYS A 11 13.71 7.66 20.58
CA CYS A 11 12.85 7.03 19.59
C CYS A 11 11.35 7.09 19.90
N ASN A 12 10.70 8.18 19.51
CA ASN A 12 9.24 8.29 19.46
C ASN A 12 8.62 7.75 18.15
N ASP A 13 9.43 7.49 17.11
CA ASP A 13 8.96 6.88 15.85
C ASP A 13 8.87 5.35 15.96
N LYS A 14 7.64 4.82 15.99
CA LYS A 14 7.34 3.37 16.06
C LYS A 14 7.44 2.65 14.70
N SER A 15 8.11 3.23 13.71
CA SER A 15 8.28 2.58 12.41
C SER A 15 9.22 1.38 12.49
N ILE A 16 8.93 0.32 11.74
CA ILE A 16 9.79 -0.89 11.63
C ILE A 16 11.22 -0.56 11.17
N HIS A 17 11.40 0.59 10.50
CA HIS A 17 12.69 1.06 10.03
C HIS A 17 13.47 1.72 11.16
N SER A 18 12.82 2.49 12.03
CA SER A 18 13.41 3.04 13.26
C SER A 18 13.88 1.92 14.19
N ASP A 19 13.05 0.91 14.44
CA ASP A 19 13.42 -0.27 15.24
C ASP A 19 14.65 -1.02 14.70
N ARG A 20 14.84 -1.01 13.38
CA ARG A 20 16.01 -1.62 12.75
C ARG A 20 17.26 -0.77 12.93
N VAL A 21 17.15 0.56 12.80
CA VAL A 21 18.25 1.50 13.09
C VAL A 21 18.74 1.35 14.53
N ILE A 22 17.82 1.28 15.49
CA ILE A 22 18.14 1.02 16.90
C ILE A 22 18.85 -0.31 17.08
N ARG A 23 18.38 -1.39 16.43
CA ARG A 23 19.06 -2.69 16.50
C ARG A 23 20.46 -2.64 15.91
N TRP A 24 20.70 -1.84 14.88
CA TRP A 24 22.05 -1.64 14.33
C TRP A 24 22.93 -0.82 15.25
N ALA A 25 22.40 0.21 15.91
CA ALA A 25 23.13 0.96 16.94
C ALA A 25 23.55 0.05 18.10
N ASN A 26 22.63 -0.78 18.62
CA ASN A 26 22.96 -1.78 19.65
C ASN A 26 24.00 -2.80 19.17
N ARG A 27 23.88 -3.28 17.93
CA ARG A 27 24.88 -4.18 17.34
C ARG A 27 26.25 -3.50 17.22
N TYR A 28 26.30 -2.25 16.81
CA TYR A 28 27.56 -1.51 16.71
C TYR A 28 28.22 -1.37 18.09
N LEU A 29 27.46 -1.03 19.13
CA LEU A 29 27.95 -0.97 20.51
C LEU A 29 28.46 -2.32 21.05
N SER A 30 27.96 -3.45 20.52
CA SER A 30 28.51 -4.78 20.85
C SER A 30 29.82 -5.10 20.13
N LEU A 31 30.17 -4.35 19.08
CA LEU A 31 31.34 -4.58 18.22
C LEU A 31 32.43 -3.52 18.41
N SER A 32 32.09 -2.36 18.96
CA SER A 32 32.96 -1.20 19.11
C SER A 32 32.79 -0.57 20.49
N ASN A 33 33.91 -0.11 21.07
CA ASN A 33 33.90 0.69 22.30
C ASN A 33 33.68 2.18 22.03
N ASP A 34 33.75 2.62 20.77
CA ASP A 34 33.52 4.00 20.39
C ASP A 34 32.01 4.29 20.39
N ARG A 35 31.57 5.17 21.29
CA ARG A 35 30.15 5.56 21.45
C ARG A 35 29.76 6.79 20.64
N SER A 36 30.67 7.31 19.81
CA SER A 36 30.43 8.46 18.94
C SER A 36 29.33 8.15 17.92
N ILE A 37 28.38 9.06 17.80
CA ILE A 37 27.34 8.95 16.77
C ILE A 37 27.93 9.00 15.35
N TYR A 38 29.04 9.73 15.16
CA TYR A 38 29.75 9.82 13.89
C TYR A 38 30.33 8.47 13.49
N ALA A 39 31.03 7.80 14.42
CA ALA A 39 31.61 6.48 14.18
C ALA A 39 30.54 5.42 13.88
N PHE A 40 29.39 5.49 14.56
CA PHE A 40 28.23 4.67 14.19
C PHE A 40 27.72 4.97 12.79
N CYS A 41 27.59 6.24 12.41
CA CYS A 41 27.11 6.63 11.07
C CYS A 41 28.06 6.15 9.98
N ASP A 42 29.38 6.27 10.18
CA ASP A 42 30.41 5.75 9.28
C ASP A 42 30.28 4.24 9.10
N TRP A 43 30.23 3.51 10.21
CA TRP A 43 30.02 2.07 10.19
C TRP A 43 28.69 1.69 9.52
N PHE A 44 27.61 2.39 9.82
CA PHE A 44 26.29 2.12 9.27
C PHE A 44 26.28 2.32 7.74
N ILE A 45 26.89 3.41 7.25
CA ILE A 45 27.02 3.72 5.84
C ILE A 45 27.91 2.68 5.13
N ALA A 46 29.05 2.30 5.73
CA ALA A 46 30.00 1.37 5.12
C ALA A 46 29.52 -0.10 5.17
N GLU A 47 28.92 -0.53 6.28
CA GLU A 47 28.68 -1.95 6.55
C GLU A 47 27.24 -2.39 6.37
N ILE A 48 26.26 -1.49 6.52
CA ILE A 48 24.84 -1.87 6.48
C ILE A 48 24.19 -1.47 5.16
N LEU A 49 24.32 -0.21 4.75
CA LEU A 49 23.65 0.29 3.53
C LEU A 49 24.01 -0.50 2.26
N PRO A 50 25.27 -0.94 2.04
CA PRO A 50 25.64 -1.72 0.86
C PRO A 50 25.02 -3.12 0.80
N LYS A 51 24.50 -3.63 1.93
CA LYS A 51 23.97 -5.00 2.05
C LYS A 51 22.45 -5.09 1.93
N VAL A 52 21.76 -3.95 1.90
CA VAL A 52 20.28 -3.89 1.80
C VAL A 52 19.85 -3.45 0.40
N THR A 53 18.55 -3.34 0.13
CA THR A 53 18.08 -2.75 -1.14
C THR A 53 18.13 -1.23 -1.09
N VAL A 54 18.24 -0.56 -2.24
CA VAL A 54 18.14 0.91 -2.39
C VAL A 54 16.99 1.50 -1.58
N LYS A 55 15.80 0.91 -1.71
CA LYS A 55 14.61 1.34 -0.99
C LYS A 55 14.76 1.19 0.52
N SER A 56 15.32 0.07 0.97
CA SER A 56 15.59 -0.15 2.39
C SER A 56 16.64 0.83 2.91
N ALA A 57 17.73 1.06 2.16
CA ALA A 57 18.76 2.03 2.50
C ALA A 57 18.19 3.43 2.67
N ASN A 58 17.36 3.89 1.73
CA ASN A 58 16.68 5.19 1.81
C ASN A 58 15.74 5.27 3.02
N ASN A 59 14.97 4.20 3.30
CA ASN A 59 14.11 4.18 4.48
C ASN A 59 14.90 4.20 5.79
N TYR A 60 16.00 3.46 5.89
CA TYR A 60 16.83 3.47 7.10
C TYR A 60 17.57 4.79 7.28
N LYS A 61 18.08 5.39 6.20
CA LYS A 61 18.63 6.75 6.20
C LYS A 61 17.60 7.74 6.73
N ARG A 62 16.37 7.73 6.20
CA ARG A 62 15.30 8.61 6.66
C ARG A 62 14.99 8.40 8.14
N SER A 63 14.88 7.15 8.59
CA SER A 63 14.67 6.85 10.02
C SER A 63 15.83 7.30 10.90
N LEU A 64 17.08 7.16 10.45
CA LEU A 64 18.25 7.63 11.20
C LEU A 64 18.25 9.16 11.33
N LEU A 65 17.95 9.87 10.24
CA LEU A 65 17.93 11.34 10.22
C LEU A 65 16.85 11.95 11.12
N LEU A 66 15.76 11.23 11.42
CA LEU A 66 14.74 11.69 12.38
C LEU A 66 15.29 11.88 13.79
N HIS A 67 16.40 11.22 14.12
CA HIS A 67 16.98 11.23 15.45
C HIS A 67 18.21 12.12 15.55
N ILE A 68 18.73 12.64 14.44
CA ILE A 68 19.94 13.46 14.43
C ILE A 68 19.56 14.92 14.34
N THR A 69 20.08 15.73 15.26
CA THR A 69 19.89 17.19 15.28
C THR A 69 21.12 17.97 14.80
N ASP A 70 22.27 17.30 14.69
CA ASP A 70 23.51 17.91 14.22
C ASP A 70 23.51 18.05 12.69
N GLN A 71 23.52 19.29 12.22
CA GLN A 71 23.41 19.61 10.81
C GLN A 71 24.63 19.20 9.98
N ASN A 72 25.82 19.17 10.58
CA ASN A 72 27.02 18.70 9.89
C ASN A 72 26.94 17.19 9.64
N LEU A 73 26.47 16.44 10.64
CA LEU A 73 26.26 15.01 10.53
C LEU A 73 25.13 14.67 9.54
N ILE A 74 24.03 15.43 9.55
CA ILE A 74 22.96 15.31 8.56
C ILE A 74 23.53 15.47 7.15
N ASN A 75 24.27 16.55 6.89
CA ASN A 75 24.88 16.80 5.57
C ASN A 75 25.83 15.67 5.17
N TYR A 76 26.66 15.20 6.11
CA TYR A 76 27.57 14.08 5.90
C TYR A 76 26.82 12.80 5.47
N ILE A 77 25.75 12.43 6.19
CA ILE A 77 24.91 11.27 5.85
C ILE A 77 24.23 11.48 4.49
N HIS A 78 23.78 12.69 4.18
CA HIS A 78 23.17 12.99 2.88
C HIS A 78 24.12 12.74 1.72
N VAL A 79 25.37 13.18 1.82
CA VAL A 79 26.38 12.97 0.77
C VAL A 79 26.75 11.49 0.68
N ASN A 80 27.19 10.89 1.79
CA ASN A 80 27.85 9.58 1.76
C ASN A 80 26.87 8.40 1.64
N ALA A 81 25.64 8.52 2.12
CA ALA A 81 24.64 7.45 2.00
C ALA A 81 23.93 7.42 0.63
N SER A 82 23.84 8.57 -0.07
CA SER A 82 23.12 8.64 -1.35
C SER A 82 23.86 7.93 -2.48
N ASP A 83 25.19 8.02 -2.50
CA ASP A 83 26.03 7.35 -3.51
C ASP A 83 25.96 5.82 -3.45
N ILE A 84 25.74 5.25 -2.26
CA ILE A 84 25.59 3.82 -2.06
C ILE A 84 24.24 3.32 -2.60
N ALA A 85 23.19 4.14 -2.44
CA ALA A 85 21.86 3.86 -2.94
C ALA A 85 21.81 3.80 -4.48
N HIS A 86 22.61 4.61 -5.18
CA HIS A 86 22.64 4.61 -6.65
C HIS A 86 23.40 3.42 -7.28
N LYS A 87 24.32 2.79 -6.55
CA LYS A 87 25.17 1.69 -7.07
C LYS A 87 24.51 0.30 -7.01
N GLN A 88 23.39 0.14 -6.31
CA GLN A 88 22.72 -1.15 -6.16
C GLN A 88 21.61 -1.36 -7.20
N LYS A 89 21.61 -2.52 -7.86
CA LYS A 89 20.47 -2.96 -8.69
C LYS A 89 19.29 -3.32 -7.80
N ASP A 90 18.10 -2.79 -8.11
CA ASP A 90 16.85 -3.17 -7.44
C ASP A 90 16.56 -4.67 -7.68
N LYS A 91 16.67 -5.48 -6.63
CA LYS A 91 16.37 -6.92 -6.66
C LYS A 91 14.94 -7.25 -6.24
N SER A 92 14.06 -6.25 -6.07
CA SER A 92 12.69 -6.52 -5.66
C SER A 92 11.96 -7.37 -6.71
N LYS A 93 11.33 -8.47 -6.26
CA LYS A 93 10.52 -9.30 -7.16
C LYS A 93 9.39 -8.46 -7.70
N LYS A 94 9.32 -8.30 -9.03
CA LYS A 94 8.20 -7.62 -9.70
C LYS A 94 6.90 -8.32 -9.32
N LYS A 95 5.89 -7.53 -9.00
CA LYS A 95 4.52 -7.99 -8.69
C LYS A 95 3.63 -7.77 -9.91
N SER A 96 2.62 -8.62 -10.09
CA SER A 96 1.67 -8.37 -11.18
C SER A 96 0.88 -7.09 -10.93
N LYS A 97 0.73 -6.29 -11.98
CA LYS A 97 -0.05 -5.04 -12.01
C LYS A 97 -1.40 -5.20 -12.71
N SER A 98 -1.73 -6.40 -13.15
CA SER A 98 -3.00 -6.72 -13.80
C SER A 98 -3.35 -8.18 -13.57
N ILE A 99 -4.63 -8.50 -13.74
CA ILE A 99 -5.13 -9.86 -13.73
C ILE A 99 -6.28 -9.90 -14.74
N CYS A 100 -6.17 -10.75 -15.77
CA CYS A 100 -7.29 -10.94 -16.69
C CYS A 100 -8.35 -11.87 -16.07
N TRP A 101 -9.54 -11.92 -16.67
CA TRP A 101 -10.64 -12.70 -16.12
C TRP A 101 -10.33 -14.20 -16.03
N ASP A 102 -9.71 -14.77 -17.06
CA ASP A 102 -9.30 -16.20 -17.05
C ASP A 102 -8.30 -16.52 -15.93
N GLN A 103 -7.35 -15.60 -15.68
CA GLN A 103 -6.42 -15.73 -14.57
C GLN A 103 -7.13 -15.66 -13.22
N PHE A 104 -8.11 -14.77 -13.07
CA PHE A 104 -8.93 -14.68 -11.87
C PHE A 104 -9.71 -15.98 -11.64
N LEU A 105 -10.40 -16.50 -12.66
CA LEU A 105 -11.17 -17.74 -12.56
C LEU A 105 -10.30 -18.94 -12.19
N ALA A 106 -9.12 -19.09 -12.80
CA ALA A 106 -8.19 -20.17 -12.45
C ALA A 106 -7.68 -20.07 -11.00
N VAL A 107 -7.43 -18.84 -10.51
CA VAL A 107 -7.05 -18.61 -9.10
C VAL A 107 -8.21 -18.92 -8.17
N GLU A 108 -9.42 -18.49 -8.50
CA GLU A 108 -10.64 -18.76 -7.74
C GLU A 108 -10.90 -20.28 -7.65
N GLU A 109 -10.82 -20.99 -8.76
CA GLU A 109 -10.99 -22.44 -8.81
C GLU A 109 -9.99 -23.15 -7.89
N GLU A 110 -8.69 -22.80 -7.97
CA GLU A 110 -7.63 -23.40 -7.13
C GLU A 110 -7.78 -23.04 -5.64
N LEU A 111 -8.30 -21.85 -5.31
CA LEU A 111 -8.54 -21.45 -3.93
C LEU A 111 -9.77 -22.15 -3.31
N THR A 112 -10.73 -22.53 -4.13
CA THR A 112 -12.03 -23.09 -3.70
C THR A 112 -12.08 -24.61 -3.75
N HIS A 113 -11.28 -25.27 -4.60
CA HIS A 113 -11.21 -26.74 -4.72
C HIS A 113 -10.52 -27.46 -3.56
N ALA A 114 -9.73 -26.78 -2.73
CA ALA A 114 -8.97 -27.43 -1.67
C ALA A 114 -9.86 -27.80 -0.45
N GLN A 115 -9.59 -28.93 0.21
CA GLN A 115 -10.23 -29.33 1.49
C GLN A 115 -10.12 -28.24 2.59
N ASN A 116 -9.13 -27.35 2.48
CA ASN A 116 -9.02 -26.11 3.22
C ASN A 116 -9.41 -24.95 2.31
N SER A 117 -10.70 -24.83 2.00
CA SER A 117 -11.19 -23.86 1.03
C SER A 117 -10.92 -22.43 1.52
N HIS A 118 -10.20 -21.64 0.73
CA HIS A 118 -9.86 -20.27 1.09
C HIS A 118 -10.76 -19.26 0.35
N PHE A 119 -12.07 -19.49 0.36
CA PHE A 119 -13.07 -18.65 -0.33
C PHE A 119 -12.90 -17.16 0.00
N PHE A 120 -12.57 -16.83 1.26
CA PHE A 120 -12.34 -15.45 1.68
C PHE A 120 -11.21 -14.75 0.91
N ILE A 121 -10.22 -15.50 0.41
CA ILE A 121 -9.12 -14.94 -0.39
C ILE A 121 -9.62 -14.57 -1.79
N SER A 122 -10.49 -15.41 -2.40
CA SER A 122 -11.12 -15.10 -3.69
C SER A 122 -11.99 -13.85 -3.56
N ASP A 123 -12.87 -13.83 -2.55
CA ASP A 123 -13.72 -12.67 -2.24
C ASP A 123 -12.88 -11.41 -1.99
N TRP A 124 -11.74 -11.51 -1.29
CA TRP A 124 -10.83 -10.38 -1.08
C TRP A 124 -10.22 -9.89 -2.39
N LEU A 125 -9.73 -10.80 -3.23
CA LEU A 125 -9.12 -10.44 -4.51
C LEU A 125 -10.15 -9.77 -5.44
N ARG A 126 -11.33 -10.38 -5.60
CA ARG A 126 -12.43 -9.83 -6.42
C ARG A 126 -12.91 -8.49 -5.90
N SER A 127 -13.18 -8.39 -4.59
CA SER A 127 -13.56 -7.11 -3.96
C SER A 127 -12.49 -6.03 -4.15
N SER A 128 -11.21 -6.40 -4.17
CA SER A 128 -10.11 -5.46 -4.44
C SER A 128 -10.03 -5.05 -5.92
N ILE A 129 -10.44 -5.90 -6.87
CA ILE A 129 -10.57 -5.55 -8.29
C ILE A 129 -11.74 -4.58 -8.51
N LEU A 130 -12.84 -4.79 -7.80
CA LEU A 130 -14.04 -3.96 -7.89
C LEU A 130 -13.86 -2.60 -7.21
N THR A 131 -13.11 -2.53 -6.10
CA THR A 131 -13.10 -1.32 -5.27
C THR A 131 -11.73 -0.68 -5.15
N GLY A 132 -10.65 -1.38 -5.49
CA GLY A 132 -9.30 -0.88 -5.33
C GLY A 132 -8.90 -0.51 -3.89
N LEU A 133 -9.60 -0.99 -2.86
CA LEU A 133 -9.20 -0.77 -1.46
C LEU A 133 -7.84 -1.42 -1.16
N ARG A 134 -7.01 -0.73 -0.38
CA ARG A 134 -5.79 -1.30 0.21
C ARG A 134 -6.19 -2.26 1.33
N PRO A 135 -5.39 -3.29 1.65
CA PRO A 135 -5.72 -4.24 2.72
C PRO A 135 -6.18 -3.60 4.03
N LYS A 136 -5.48 -2.55 4.49
CA LYS A 136 -5.82 -1.84 5.74
C LYS A 136 -7.09 -0.97 5.65
N GLU A 137 -7.47 -0.54 4.46
CA GLU A 137 -8.69 0.27 4.27
C GLU A 137 -9.95 -0.57 4.49
N TRP A 138 -9.88 -1.89 4.29
CA TRP A 138 -11.00 -2.77 4.59
C TRP A 138 -11.41 -2.76 6.06
N CYS A 139 -10.49 -2.44 6.98
CA CYS A 139 -10.78 -2.45 8.41
C CYS A 139 -11.80 -1.38 8.82
N ASP A 140 -11.88 -0.29 8.06
CA ASP A 140 -12.78 0.85 8.30
C ASP A 140 -13.87 0.96 7.23
N ALA A 141 -13.96 -0.03 6.34
CA ALA A 141 -14.87 0.01 5.21
C ALA A 141 -16.30 -0.40 5.60
N GLY A 142 -17.27 0.26 4.99
CA GLY A 142 -18.68 -0.06 5.12
C GLY A 142 -19.48 0.36 3.89
N ILE A 143 -20.61 -0.31 3.67
CA ILE A 143 -21.57 0.04 2.63
C ILE A 143 -22.66 0.93 3.24
N PHE A 144 -22.97 2.02 2.55
CA PHE A 144 -23.95 3.02 2.95
C PHE A 144 -24.78 3.45 1.75
N HIS A 145 -25.83 4.23 2.01
CA HIS A 145 -26.51 5.01 0.99
C HIS A 145 -26.05 6.46 1.09
N ASP A 146 -25.83 7.10 -0.05
CA ASP A 146 -25.60 8.55 -0.11
C ASP A 146 -26.92 9.32 0.08
N LEU A 147 -26.86 10.66 0.05
CA LEU A 147 -28.04 11.51 0.23
C LEU A 147 -29.10 11.34 -0.86
N LYS A 148 -28.73 10.82 -2.03
CA LYS A 148 -29.66 10.51 -3.13
C LYS A 148 -30.15 9.05 -3.07
N GLY A 149 -29.83 8.30 -2.01
CA GLY A 149 -30.22 6.90 -1.86
C GLY A 149 -29.36 5.93 -2.67
N ARG A 150 -28.21 6.36 -3.19
CA ARG A 150 -27.31 5.53 -4.01
C ARG A 150 -26.35 4.73 -3.13
N LEU A 151 -26.15 3.46 -3.44
CA LEU A 151 -25.25 2.58 -2.75
C LEU A 151 -23.79 2.97 -2.97
N VAL A 152 -23.05 3.15 -1.88
CA VAL A 152 -21.63 3.54 -1.87
C VAL A 152 -20.84 2.71 -0.86
N LEU A 153 -19.57 2.45 -1.16
CA LEU A 153 -18.60 1.97 -0.19
C LEU A 153 -17.81 3.17 0.35
N LYS A 154 -17.78 3.33 1.67
CA LYS A 154 -17.01 4.37 2.37
C LYS A 154 -15.92 3.73 3.22
N THR A 155 -14.73 4.31 3.23
CA THR A 155 -13.62 3.90 4.10
C THR A 155 -12.76 5.11 4.50
N ARG A 156 -12.01 5.02 5.60
CA ARG A 156 -10.99 6.01 5.93
C ARG A 156 -9.87 6.01 4.90
N ASN A 157 -9.45 7.19 4.47
CA ASN A 157 -8.37 7.31 3.52
C ASN A 157 -7.03 7.06 4.23
N THR A 158 -6.32 5.97 3.89
CA THR A 158 -5.01 5.66 4.52
C THR A 158 -3.87 6.31 3.74
N ILE A 159 -3.55 7.55 4.11
CA ILE A 159 -2.51 8.34 3.44
C ILE A 159 -1.11 7.87 3.91
N LYS A 160 -0.15 7.81 2.98
CA LYS A 160 1.27 7.51 3.30
C LYS A 160 2.16 8.75 3.50
N ALA A 161 1.72 9.93 3.11
CA ALA A 161 2.37 11.22 3.39
C ALA A 161 1.37 12.37 3.30
N ALA A 162 1.35 13.28 4.28
CA ALA A 162 0.57 14.53 4.24
C ALA A 162 1.12 15.57 3.25
N THR A 163 2.23 15.24 2.59
CA THR A 163 3.00 16.13 1.72
C THR A 163 3.19 15.44 0.37
N THR A 164 2.98 16.15 -0.73
CA THR A 164 3.27 15.64 -2.08
C THR A 164 4.78 15.46 -2.27
N HIS A 165 5.17 14.83 -3.39
CA HIS A 165 6.59 14.74 -3.78
C HIS A 165 7.24 16.13 -3.95
N ASP A 166 6.44 17.17 -4.18
CA ASP A 166 6.88 18.55 -4.43
C ASP A 166 6.80 19.45 -3.18
N GLY A 167 6.46 18.90 -2.01
CA GLY A 167 6.47 19.66 -0.75
C GLY A 167 5.19 20.41 -0.43
N GLU A 168 4.16 20.33 -1.28
CA GLU A 168 2.86 20.98 -1.03
C GLU A 168 2.03 20.17 -0.02
N GLU A 169 1.45 20.88 0.95
CA GLU A 169 0.44 20.37 1.87
C GLU A 169 -0.93 20.41 1.18
N TYR A 170 -1.64 19.28 1.21
CA TYR A 170 -3.01 19.20 0.72
C TYR A 170 -3.92 18.74 1.85
N GLU A 171 -4.99 19.49 2.10
CA GLU A 171 -6.13 19.02 2.88
C GLU A 171 -6.92 18.02 2.02
N LEU A 172 -6.83 16.74 2.39
CA LEU A 172 -7.60 15.69 1.74
C LEU A 172 -8.77 15.26 2.60
N ALA A 173 -9.84 14.86 1.91
CA ALA A 173 -10.96 14.20 2.52
C ALA A 173 -10.47 13.02 3.38
N SER A 174 -10.86 13.04 4.65
CA SER A 174 -10.59 11.99 5.64
C SER A 174 -11.11 10.61 5.22
N HIS A 175 -12.01 10.58 4.24
CA HIS A 175 -12.67 9.39 3.75
C HIS A 175 -12.60 9.29 2.22
N ARG A 176 -12.55 8.05 1.73
CA ARG A 176 -12.64 7.68 0.32
C ARG A 176 -13.98 6.99 0.09
N ILE A 177 -14.59 7.30 -1.05
CA ILE A 177 -15.92 6.83 -1.39
C ILE A 177 -15.93 6.27 -2.80
N ILE A 178 -16.61 5.14 -2.94
CA ILE A 178 -16.64 4.36 -4.18
C ILE A 178 -18.11 4.06 -4.49
N PRO A 179 -18.65 4.63 -5.58
CA PRO A 179 -19.99 4.28 -6.04
C PRO A 179 -20.10 2.78 -6.34
N LEU A 180 -21.20 2.14 -5.94
CA LEU A 180 -21.46 0.73 -6.18
C LEU A 180 -22.65 0.49 -7.13
N MET A 181 -23.27 1.55 -7.64
CA MET A 181 -24.56 1.50 -8.37
C MET A 181 -24.53 0.68 -9.65
N ASN A 182 -23.35 0.50 -10.25
CA ASN A 182 -23.19 -0.17 -11.54
C ASN A 182 -22.70 -1.62 -11.39
N TYR A 183 -22.49 -2.08 -10.16
CA TYR A 183 -22.17 -3.48 -9.92
C TYR A 183 -23.44 -4.32 -9.93
N ASP A 184 -23.33 -5.50 -10.51
CA ASP A 184 -24.39 -6.48 -10.43
C ASP A 184 -24.57 -6.99 -8.98
N VAL A 185 -25.65 -7.72 -8.77
CA VAL A 185 -25.97 -8.28 -7.45
C VAL A 185 -24.85 -9.21 -6.97
N ALA A 186 -24.22 -9.98 -7.86
CA ALA A 186 -23.19 -10.94 -7.48
C ALA A 186 -21.90 -10.25 -6.98
N ASP A 187 -21.50 -9.15 -7.63
CA ASP A 187 -20.39 -8.30 -7.23
C ASP A 187 -20.66 -7.60 -5.90
N ILE A 188 -21.86 -7.05 -5.72
CA ILE A 188 -22.27 -6.43 -4.45
C ILE A 188 -22.24 -7.46 -3.32
N GLU A 189 -22.77 -8.66 -3.54
CA GLU A 189 -22.73 -9.75 -2.55
C GLU A 189 -21.30 -10.23 -2.28
N CYS A 190 -20.42 -10.25 -3.27
CA CYS A 190 -19.00 -10.51 -3.07
C CYS A 190 -18.35 -9.50 -2.11
N ILE A 191 -18.60 -8.21 -2.32
CA ILE A 191 -18.08 -7.14 -1.44
C ILE A 191 -18.65 -7.29 -0.03
N LYS A 192 -19.95 -7.58 0.12
CA LYS A 192 -20.60 -7.79 1.43
C LYS A 192 -20.01 -8.98 2.18
N ARG A 193 -19.82 -10.13 1.53
CA ARG A 193 -19.18 -11.31 2.15
C ARG A 193 -17.77 -10.98 2.62
N HIS A 194 -17.00 -10.28 1.79
CA HIS A 194 -15.66 -9.87 2.16
C HIS A 194 -15.67 -8.92 3.38
N LEU A 195 -16.54 -7.92 3.40
CA LEU A 195 -16.69 -7.02 4.55
C LEU A 195 -17.10 -7.75 5.83
N ALA A 196 -18.02 -8.70 5.74
CA ALA A 196 -18.42 -9.52 6.88
C ALA A 196 -17.24 -10.34 7.43
N TYR A 197 -16.46 -10.96 6.55
CA TYR A 197 -15.25 -11.69 6.93
C TYR A 197 -14.24 -10.78 7.63
N ILE A 198 -13.97 -9.58 7.10
CA ILE A 198 -13.03 -8.63 7.70
C ILE A 198 -13.51 -8.23 9.09
N LYS A 199 -14.80 -7.90 9.26
CA LYS A 199 -15.39 -7.55 10.56
C LYS A 199 -15.21 -8.67 11.58
N ILE A 200 -15.52 -9.91 11.22
CA ILE A 200 -15.32 -11.08 12.10
C ILE A 200 -13.84 -11.20 12.49
N SER A 201 -12.93 -11.13 11.52
CA SER A 201 -11.49 -11.26 11.79
C SER A 201 -10.93 -10.14 12.68
N LEU A 202 -11.53 -8.95 12.65
CA LEU A 202 -11.15 -7.84 13.54
C LEU A 202 -11.66 -8.06 14.96
N LEU A 203 -12.92 -8.51 15.10
CA LEU A 203 -13.51 -8.84 16.40
C LEU A 203 -12.74 -9.96 17.10
N GLU A 204 -12.25 -10.93 16.34
CA GLU A 204 -11.44 -12.05 16.86
C GLU A 204 -9.94 -11.70 17.03
N GLY A 205 -9.50 -10.53 16.57
CA GLY A 205 -8.08 -10.16 16.56
C GLY A 205 -7.22 -11.00 15.60
N THR A 206 -7.83 -11.70 14.65
CA THR A 206 -7.17 -12.61 13.70
C THR A 206 -6.82 -11.96 12.36
N TYR A 207 -7.23 -10.71 12.11
CA TYR A 207 -7.02 -9.99 10.84
C TYR A 207 -5.58 -10.08 10.28
N GLU A 208 -4.55 -9.81 11.09
CA GLU A 208 -3.16 -9.83 10.61
C GLU A 208 -2.72 -11.24 10.19
N GLN A 209 -3.21 -12.26 10.88
CA GLN A 209 -2.96 -13.65 10.51
C GLN A 209 -3.71 -14.01 9.22
N CYS A 210 -4.97 -13.61 9.07
CA CYS A 210 -5.74 -13.79 7.84
C CYS A 210 -5.09 -13.09 6.64
N TYR A 211 -4.62 -11.85 6.82
CA TYR A 211 -3.87 -11.11 5.81
C TYR A 211 -2.55 -11.79 5.43
N LYS A 212 -1.83 -12.36 6.41
CA LYS A 212 -0.62 -13.14 6.16
C LYS A 212 -0.93 -14.40 5.35
N ILE A 213 -1.96 -15.16 5.73
CA ILE A 213 -2.41 -16.36 5.01
C ILE A 213 -2.79 -16.00 3.58
N ALA A 214 -3.61 -14.95 3.39
CA ALA A 214 -4.04 -14.49 2.07
C ALA A 214 -2.85 -14.20 1.15
N ARG A 215 -1.85 -13.46 1.64
CA ARG A 215 -0.64 -13.14 0.87
C ARG A 215 0.18 -14.37 0.50
N GLN A 216 0.37 -15.30 1.44
CA GLN A 216 1.18 -16.50 1.22
C GLN A 216 0.48 -17.44 0.23
N ARG A 217 -0.83 -17.66 0.42
CA ARG A 217 -1.62 -18.55 -0.43
C ARG A 217 -1.73 -18.00 -1.86
N LEU A 218 -2.02 -16.70 -2.03
CA LEU A 218 -2.02 -16.08 -3.37
C LEU A 218 -0.67 -16.20 -4.06
N TYR A 219 0.44 -15.99 -3.34
CA TYR A 219 1.77 -16.16 -3.92
C TYR A 219 2.01 -17.60 -4.40
N TYR A 220 1.66 -18.58 -3.57
CA TYR A 220 1.80 -20.00 -3.90
C TYR A 220 0.94 -20.39 -5.10
N VAL A 221 -0.36 -20.07 -5.06
CA VAL A 221 -1.30 -20.36 -6.16
C VAL A 221 -0.84 -19.69 -7.45
N SER A 222 -0.43 -18.42 -7.40
CA SER A 222 0.11 -17.72 -8.57
C SER A 222 1.33 -18.42 -9.15
N LYS A 223 2.25 -18.92 -8.31
CA LYS A 223 3.45 -19.60 -8.79
C LYS A 223 3.19 -21.03 -9.28
N LYS A 224 2.15 -21.67 -8.77
CA LYS A 224 1.65 -22.95 -9.29
C LYS A 224 1.03 -22.78 -10.68
N LEU A 225 0.11 -21.84 -10.83
CA LEU A 225 -0.67 -21.65 -12.06
C LEU A 225 0.11 -20.87 -13.14
N PHE A 226 0.87 -19.85 -12.74
CA PHE A 226 1.56 -18.93 -13.63
C PHE A 226 3.06 -18.81 -13.26
N PRO A 227 3.86 -19.89 -13.43
CA PRO A 227 5.24 -19.94 -12.94
C PRO A 227 6.13 -18.82 -13.52
N ASN A 228 5.91 -18.48 -14.79
CA ASN A 228 6.69 -17.51 -15.56
C ASN A 228 6.22 -16.06 -15.38
N GLU A 229 5.09 -15.83 -14.70
CA GLU A 229 4.54 -14.50 -14.51
C GLU A 229 4.90 -13.90 -13.13
N PRO A 230 4.89 -12.56 -13.00
CA PRO A 230 4.88 -11.91 -11.71
C PRO A 230 3.70 -12.42 -10.86
N PRO A 231 3.90 -12.73 -9.57
CA PRO A 231 2.83 -13.29 -8.74
C PRO A 231 1.68 -12.28 -8.53
N ILE A 232 0.45 -12.79 -8.61
CA ILE A 232 -0.76 -12.08 -8.21
C ILE A 232 -0.76 -11.94 -6.69
N ASN A 233 -1.22 -10.78 -6.22
CA ASN A 233 -1.38 -10.49 -4.80
C ASN A 233 -2.55 -9.51 -4.59
N LEU A 234 -2.89 -9.19 -3.34
CA LEU A 234 -4.00 -8.29 -3.03
C LEU A 234 -3.86 -6.88 -3.65
N TYR A 235 -2.64 -6.38 -3.89
CA TYR A 235 -2.44 -5.12 -4.59
C TYR A 235 -2.62 -5.23 -6.11
N THR A 236 -2.55 -6.44 -6.68
CA THR A 236 -2.88 -6.67 -8.10
C THR A 236 -4.32 -6.29 -8.36
N GLY A 237 -5.26 -6.62 -7.46
CA GLY A 237 -6.65 -6.18 -7.57
C GLY A 237 -6.79 -4.66 -7.63
N ARG A 238 -6.09 -3.93 -6.76
CA ARG A 238 -6.05 -2.47 -6.80
C ARG A 238 -5.46 -1.90 -8.09
N HIS A 239 -4.44 -2.54 -8.66
CA HIS A 239 -3.90 -2.13 -9.95
C HIS A 239 -4.89 -2.39 -11.09
N GLN A 240 -5.63 -3.50 -11.02
CA GLN A 240 -6.68 -3.84 -11.97
C GLN A 240 -7.86 -2.88 -11.89
N PHE A 241 -8.31 -2.50 -10.69
CA PHE A 241 -9.34 -1.47 -10.51
C PHE A 241 -8.98 -0.18 -11.26
N SER A 242 -7.76 0.33 -11.06
CA SER A 242 -7.30 1.52 -11.79
C SER A 242 -7.20 1.30 -13.30
N ALA A 243 -6.81 0.11 -13.78
CA ALA A 243 -6.80 -0.21 -15.20
C ALA A 243 -8.22 -0.18 -15.79
N ASN A 244 -9.19 -0.72 -15.06
CA ASN A 244 -10.59 -0.71 -15.45
C ASN A 244 -11.15 0.73 -15.49
N LEU A 245 -10.89 1.57 -14.48
CA LEU A 245 -11.31 2.98 -14.51
C LEU A 245 -10.75 3.74 -15.73
N LYS A 246 -9.47 3.51 -16.07
CA LYS A 246 -8.85 4.09 -17.27
C LYS A 246 -9.50 3.59 -18.56
N LYS A 247 -9.93 2.32 -18.60
CA LYS A 247 -10.66 1.74 -19.73
C LYS A 247 -12.01 2.42 -19.92
N SER A 248 -12.76 2.57 -18.83
CA SER A 248 -14.07 3.22 -18.80
C SER A 248 -14.03 4.72 -19.06
N GLY A 249 -12.85 5.34 -19.24
CA GLY A 249 -12.74 6.75 -19.62
C GLY A 249 -12.84 7.74 -18.45
N VAL A 250 -12.75 7.27 -17.21
CA VAL A 250 -12.72 8.13 -16.02
C VAL A 250 -11.48 9.04 -16.06
N SER A 251 -11.66 10.31 -15.70
CA SER A 251 -10.59 11.31 -15.67
C SER A 251 -9.47 10.94 -14.68
N SER A 252 -8.26 11.49 -14.88
CA SER A 252 -7.10 11.14 -14.04
C SER A 252 -7.29 11.64 -12.60
N GLU A 253 -7.97 12.77 -12.46
CA GLU A 253 -8.36 13.45 -11.23
C GLU A 253 -9.36 12.57 -10.45
N SER A 254 -10.45 12.15 -11.10
CA SER A 254 -11.42 11.23 -10.51
C SER A 254 -10.79 9.88 -10.16
N ILE A 255 -9.87 9.35 -10.97
CA ILE A 255 -9.10 8.14 -10.62
C ILE A 255 -8.23 8.37 -9.38
N ALA A 256 -7.54 9.50 -9.27
CA ALA A 256 -6.69 9.79 -8.10
C ALA A 256 -7.54 9.83 -6.81
N LEU A 257 -8.70 10.49 -6.87
CA LEU A 257 -9.64 10.57 -5.76
C LEU A 257 -10.26 9.21 -5.43
N LEU A 258 -10.77 8.50 -6.45
CA LEU A 258 -11.26 7.13 -6.34
C LEU A 258 -10.19 6.17 -5.90
N MET A 259 -8.90 6.49 -5.92
CA MET A 259 -7.83 5.64 -5.40
C MET A 259 -7.32 6.10 -4.03
N GLY A 260 -7.69 7.30 -3.56
CA GLY A 260 -7.10 7.92 -2.38
C GLY A 260 -5.61 8.22 -2.59
N HIS A 261 -5.31 9.03 -3.62
CA HIS A 261 -3.98 9.62 -3.84
C HIS A 261 -4.02 11.14 -3.74
N ASN A 262 -2.88 11.69 -3.34
CA ASN A 262 -2.62 13.12 -3.25
C ASN A 262 -1.94 13.66 -4.53
N ASP A 263 -1.48 12.77 -5.41
CA ASP A 263 -0.65 13.11 -6.56
C ASP A 263 -1.14 12.37 -7.82
N ILE A 264 -1.51 13.16 -8.82
CA ILE A 264 -2.01 12.71 -10.13
C ILE A 264 -0.90 11.99 -10.92
N THR A 265 0.37 12.35 -10.71
CA THR A 265 1.51 11.73 -11.39
C THR A 265 1.76 10.30 -10.91
N THR A 266 1.60 10.04 -9.60
CA THR A 266 1.62 8.69 -9.01
C THR A 266 0.51 7.80 -9.60
N ALA A 267 -0.67 8.35 -9.91
CA ALA A 267 -1.76 7.62 -10.55
C ALA A 267 -1.40 7.14 -11.99
N ARG A 268 -0.58 7.91 -12.71
CA ARG A 268 -0.15 7.58 -14.08
C ARG A 268 0.86 6.44 -14.14
N HIS A 269 1.90 6.43 -13.29
CA HIS A 269 3.01 5.48 -13.39
C HIS A 269 2.89 4.22 -12.50
N ALA A 270 2.17 4.30 -11.37
CA ALA A 270 2.13 3.21 -10.40
C ALA A 270 1.09 2.11 -10.74
N TYR A 271 0.08 2.42 -11.55
CA TYR A 271 -1.11 1.57 -11.76
C TYR A 271 -1.17 0.88 -13.12
N GLY A 272 -2.07 -0.12 -13.23
CA GLY A 272 -2.28 -0.86 -14.48
C GLY A 272 -2.59 0.07 -15.66
N ALA A 273 -2.18 -0.34 -16.85
CA ALA A 273 -2.41 0.43 -18.07
C ALA A 273 -3.82 0.18 -18.61
N LYS A 274 -4.40 1.17 -19.31
CA LYS A 274 -5.76 1.14 -19.89
C LYS A 274 -6.05 -0.15 -20.68
N ARG A 275 -5.08 -0.61 -21.48
CA ARG A 275 -5.18 -1.82 -22.30
C ARG A 275 -5.41 -3.12 -21.52
N HIS A 276 -5.17 -3.10 -20.21
CA HIS A 276 -5.38 -4.24 -19.33
C HIS A 276 -6.72 -4.17 -18.59
N GLY A 277 -7.57 -3.17 -18.84
CA GLY A 277 -8.91 -3.12 -18.27
C GLY A 277 -9.78 -4.22 -18.85
N GLU A 278 -10.50 -4.94 -18.00
CA GLU A 278 -11.35 -6.06 -18.40
C GLU A 278 -12.83 -5.67 -18.35
N MET A 279 -13.23 -4.85 -17.38
CA MET A 279 -14.63 -4.50 -17.12
C MET A 279 -14.87 -3.00 -17.29
N ASP A 280 -16.10 -2.64 -17.65
CA ASP A 280 -16.62 -1.29 -17.46
C ASP A 280 -17.16 -1.19 -16.05
N VAL A 281 -16.45 -0.41 -15.22
CA VAL A 281 -16.64 -0.46 -13.76
C VAL A 281 -17.61 0.61 -13.28
N ILE A 282 -17.91 1.60 -14.13
CA ILE A 282 -18.52 2.86 -13.69
C ILE A 282 -19.29 3.55 -14.83
N ASP A 283 -20.53 3.98 -14.54
CA ASP A 283 -21.14 5.16 -15.15
C ASP A 283 -20.43 6.43 -14.65
N ILE A 284 -19.74 7.08 -15.59
CA ILE A 284 -18.85 8.21 -15.33
C ILE A 284 -19.64 9.39 -14.76
N GLU A 285 -20.85 9.66 -15.27
CA GLU A 285 -21.65 10.81 -14.87
C GLU A 285 -22.10 10.69 -13.42
N SER A 286 -22.73 9.57 -13.05
CA SER A 286 -23.12 9.32 -11.66
C SER A 286 -21.93 9.28 -10.71
N THR A 287 -20.77 8.83 -11.16
CA THR A 287 -19.55 8.79 -10.34
C THR A 287 -18.97 10.16 -10.10
N GLU A 288 -18.85 11.00 -11.11
CA GLU A 288 -18.36 12.37 -10.93
C GLU A 288 -19.34 13.20 -10.10
N GLU A 289 -20.65 12.98 -10.26
CA GLU A 289 -21.66 13.58 -9.38
C GLU A 289 -21.53 13.12 -7.93
N THR A 290 -21.38 11.81 -7.67
CA THR A 290 -21.18 11.30 -6.32
C THR A 290 -19.92 11.88 -5.71
N ILE A 291 -18.82 11.94 -6.47
CA ILE A 291 -17.56 12.54 -6.01
C ILE A 291 -17.76 14.02 -5.64
N LYS A 292 -18.39 14.81 -6.52
CA LYS A 292 -18.67 16.24 -6.25
C LYS A 292 -19.55 16.43 -5.02
N LEU A 293 -20.66 15.70 -4.93
CA LEU A 293 -21.55 15.75 -3.77
C LEU A 293 -20.81 15.43 -2.47
N PHE A 294 -19.90 14.46 -2.50
CA PHE A 294 -19.09 14.14 -1.33
C PHE A 294 -17.99 15.15 -1.04
N GLN A 295 -17.39 15.77 -2.04
CA GLN A 295 -16.48 16.89 -1.82
C GLN A 295 -17.21 18.07 -1.17
N GLU A 296 -18.45 18.36 -1.59
CA GLU A 296 -19.28 19.42 -1.00
C GLU A 296 -19.70 19.11 0.46
N LEU A 297 -20.03 17.85 0.76
CA LEU A 297 -20.49 17.44 2.10
C LEU A 297 -19.36 17.27 3.14
N PHE A 298 -18.12 17.13 2.69
CA PHE A 298 -16.95 16.93 3.54
C PHE A 298 -15.88 18.00 3.33
N ALA A 299 -16.23 19.09 2.64
CA ALA A 299 -15.50 20.35 2.65
C ALA A 299 -15.84 21.10 3.94
N ASP A 300 -15.26 20.64 5.04
CA ASP A 300 -15.12 21.42 6.28
C ASP A 300 -13.66 21.85 6.40
#